data_AF-Q27JZ9-F1
#
_entry.id   AF-Q27JZ9-F1
#
_cell.length_a   1.000
_cell.length_b   1.000
_cell.length_c   1.000
_cell.angle_alpha   90.00
_cell.angle_beta   90.00
_cell.angle_gamma   90.00
#
_symmetry.space_group_name_H-M   'P 1'
#
loop_
_entity.id
_entity.type
_entity.pdbx_description
1 polymer ?
#
loop_
_entity_poly.entity_id
_entity_poly.type
_entity_poly.pdbx_seq_one_letter_code
_entity_poly.pdbx_strand_id
1 'polypeptide(L)'
;CKQNVSGLDEKNSVSVDLPGEMKVLVSKEKDKDGKYSLMATVDKLELKGTSDKNNGSGILEGVKADKSKVKLTVSEDLSTTTLEVL
;
A
#
# COMPACT_ATOMS: atom_id res chain seq x y z
N CYS A 1 -4.50 -8.53 23.59
CA CYS A 1 -4.07 -8.42 22.18
C CYS A 1 -3.60 -6.99 21.93
N LYS A 2 -2.30 -6.74 21.76
CA LYS A 2 -1.81 -5.43 21.32
C LYS A 2 -2.23 -5.29 19.86
N GLN A 3 -3.33 -4.58 19.62
CA GLN A 3 -3.55 -3.94 18.33
C GLN A 3 -2.48 -2.87 18.17
N ASN A 4 -1.28 -3.29 17.75
CA ASN A 4 -0.35 -2.37 17.11
C ASN A 4 -0.90 -2.19 15.69
N VAL A 5 -1.95 -1.39 15.60
CA VAL A 5 -2.22 -0.66 14.37
C VAL A 5 -1.23 0.49 14.47
N SER A 6 0.01 0.26 14.03
CA SER A 6 0.86 1.34 13.56
C SER A 6 0.14 1.93 12.36
N GLY A 7 -0.81 2.81 12.68
CA GLY A 7 -1.32 3.78 11.73
C GLY A 7 -0.09 4.41 11.10
N LEU A 8 -0.07 4.37 9.79
CA LEU A 8 0.97 4.98 9.01
C LEU A 8 0.81 6.49 9.22
N ASP A 9 1.44 7.02 10.28
CA ASP A 9 1.41 8.43 10.59
C ASP A 9 2.00 9.17 9.38
N GLU A 10 1.32 10.21 8.92
CA GLU A 10 1.75 11.04 7.79
C GLU A 10 3.16 11.63 8.02
N LYS A 11 3.64 11.62 9.28
CA LYS A 11 5.00 12.01 9.67
C LYS A 11 6.06 10.92 9.50
N ASN A 12 5.70 9.64 9.60
CA ASN A 12 6.63 8.51 9.44
C ASN A 12 6.45 7.76 8.10
N SER A 13 5.73 8.37 7.17
CA SER A 13 5.49 7.80 5.85
C SER A 13 5.78 8.81 4.75
N VAL A 14 6.05 8.28 3.57
CA VAL A 14 6.24 9.02 2.33
C VAL A 14 5.02 8.75 1.48
N SER A 15 4.27 9.81 1.16
CA SER A 15 3.24 9.75 0.13
C SER A 15 3.90 9.80 -1.24
N VAL A 16 3.52 8.84 -2.08
CA VAL A 16 3.93 8.74 -3.47
C VAL A 16 2.66 8.83 -4.31
N ASP A 17 2.63 9.81 -5.20
CA ASP A 17 1.56 9.95 -6.19
C ASP A 17 1.80 8.96 -7.33
N LEU A 18 0.76 8.20 -7.65
CA LEU A 18 0.73 7.22 -8.72
C LEU A 18 -0.20 7.69 -9.83
N PRO A 19 0.00 7.21 -11.08
CA PRO A 19 -0.91 7.47 -12.17
C PRO A 19 -2.34 7.02 -11.82
N GLY A 20 -3.34 7.84 -12.17
CA GLY A 20 -4.75 7.57 -11.87
C GLY A 20 -5.26 8.15 -10.54
N GLU A 21 -4.69 9.26 -10.07
CA GLU A 21 -5.07 9.95 -8.81
C GLU A 21 -4.96 9.05 -7.56
N MET A 22 -4.14 8.01 -7.63
CA MET A 22 -3.89 7.10 -6.52
C MET A 22 -2.71 7.61 -5.70
N LYS A 23 -2.84 7.57 -4.38
CA LYS A 23 -1.73 7.86 -3.46
C LYS A 23 -1.39 6.59 -2.70
N VAL A 24 -0.12 6.22 -2.74
CA VAL A 24 0.43 5.18 -1.87
C VAL A 24 1.27 5.82 -0.79
N LEU A 25 1.02 5.42 0.45
CA LEU A 25 1.80 5.81 1.61
C LEU A 25 2.79 4.69 1.90
N VAL A 26 4.06 5.04 2.04
CA VAL A 26 5.18 4.13 2.25
C VAL A 26 5.82 4.43 3.58
N SER A 27 6.01 3.45 4.46
CA SER A 27 6.74 3.69 5.71
C SER A 27 8.15 4.20 5.44
N LYS A 28 8.65 5.14 6.25
CA LYS A 28 10.08 5.52 6.25
C LYS A 28 10.95 4.45 6.90
N GLU A 29 10.39 3.73 7.86
CA GLU A 29 11.05 2.66 8.58
C GLU A 29 10.61 1.30 8.04
N LYS A 30 11.52 0.34 8.13
CA LYS A 30 11.23 -1.06 7.84
C LYS A 30 10.49 -1.67 9.02
N ASP A 31 9.51 -2.50 8.72
CA ASP A 31 8.82 -3.33 9.71
C ASP A 31 9.77 -4.43 10.24
N LYS A 32 9.28 -5.27 11.16
CA LYS A 32 10.07 -6.36 11.76
C LYS A 32 10.65 -7.33 10.74
N ASP A 33 10.04 -7.40 9.56
CA ASP A 33 10.46 -8.24 8.44
C ASP A 33 11.57 -7.60 7.58
N GLY A 34 12.02 -6.39 7.91
CA GLY A 34 12.99 -5.64 7.11
C GLY A 34 12.40 -5.03 5.83
N LYS A 35 11.07 -5.02 5.69
CA LYS A 35 10.32 -4.49 4.54
C LYS A 35 9.59 -3.19 4.89
N TYR A 36 9.35 -2.34 3.90
CA TYR A 36 8.54 -1.13 4.04
C TYR A 36 7.05 -1.48 3.94
N SER A 37 6.24 -0.97 4.85
CA SER A 37 4.78 -1.12 4.76
C SER A 37 4.22 -0.13 3.75
N LEU A 38 3.32 -0.62 2.90
CA LEU A 38 2.62 0.15 1.89
C LEU A 38 1.14 0.20 2.25
N MET A 39 0.53 1.36 2.09
CA MET A 39 -0.91 1.55 2.24
C MET A 39 -1.43 2.44 1.14
N ALA A 40 -2.48 2.01 0.45
CA ALA A 40 -3.16 2.81 -0.55
C ALA A 40 -4.66 2.81 -0.26
N THR A 41 -5.35 3.88 -0.65
CA THR A 41 -6.81 3.94 -0.55
C THR A 41 -7.39 4.02 -1.96
N VAL A 42 -8.16 3.02 -2.36
CA VAL A 42 -8.81 2.94 -3.67
C VAL A 42 -10.31 2.79 -3.46
N ASP A 43 -11.14 3.69 -3.98
CA ASP A 43 -12.60 3.61 -3.83
C ASP A 43 -13.08 3.42 -2.37
N LYS A 44 -12.43 4.11 -1.42
CA LYS A 44 -12.67 3.98 0.05
C LYS A 44 -12.33 2.61 0.62
N LEU A 45 -11.62 1.77 -0.13
CA LEU A 45 -11.02 0.53 0.33
C LEU A 45 -9.55 0.79 0.68
N GLU A 46 -9.17 0.46 1.91
CA GLU A 46 -7.76 0.43 2.30
C GLU A 46 -7.10 -0.85 1.80
N LEU A 47 -6.14 -0.70 0.89
CA LEU A 47 -5.24 -1.76 0.44
C LEU A 47 -3.95 -1.66 1.25
N LYS A 48 -3.46 -2.78 1.78
CA LYS A 48 -2.22 -2.82 2.58
C LYS A 48 -1.28 -3.85 1.97
N GLY A 49 0.01 -3.55 2.02
CA GLY A 49 1.06 -4.39 1.46
C GLY A 49 2.37 -4.19 2.19
N THR A 50 3.35 -5.02 1.86
CA THR A 50 4.74 -4.79 2.26
C THR A 50 5.62 -4.90 1.04
N SER A 51 6.72 -4.16 1.04
CA SER A 51 7.64 -4.12 -0.10
C SER A 51 9.07 -3.93 0.37
N ASP A 52 10.00 -4.52 -0.36
CA ASP A 52 11.43 -4.40 -0.06
C ASP A 52 11.98 -3.00 -0.40
N LYS A 53 11.25 -2.23 -1.23
CA LYS A 53 11.63 -0.90 -1.70
C LYS A 53 10.77 0.19 -1.05
N ASN A 54 11.40 1.33 -0.76
CA ASN A 54 10.72 2.52 -0.22
C ASN A 54 10.14 3.45 -1.31
N ASN A 55 10.18 3.04 -2.59
CA ASN A 55 9.70 3.86 -3.70
C ASN A 55 8.16 3.85 -3.84
N GLY A 56 7.46 2.98 -3.09
CA GLY A 56 6.01 2.78 -3.23
C GLY A 56 5.62 1.67 -4.21
N SER A 57 6.59 1.13 -4.95
CA SER A 57 6.43 -0.08 -5.75
C SER A 57 6.17 -1.29 -4.88
N GLY A 58 5.29 -2.19 -5.30
CA GLY A 58 4.97 -3.39 -4.55
C GLY A 58 3.59 -3.92 -4.87
N ILE A 59 3.13 -4.88 -4.06
CA ILE A 59 1.80 -5.46 -4.17
C ILE A 59 1.02 -5.08 -2.92
N LEU A 60 -0.15 -4.48 -3.11
CA LEU A 60 -1.10 -4.20 -2.05
C LEU A 60 -2.33 -5.06 -2.26
N GLU A 61 -2.83 -5.64 -1.17
CA GLU A 61 -4.02 -6.47 -1.20
C GLU A 61 -5.07 -5.88 -0.24
N GLY A 62 -6.34 -6.09 -0.58
CA GLY A 62 -7.45 -5.74 0.28
C GLY A 62 -8.69 -6.55 -0.05
N VAL A 63 -9.67 -6.50 0.84
CA VAL A 63 -10.91 -7.25 0.70
C VAL A 63 -12.06 -6.28 0.79
N LYS A 64 -12.86 -6.20 -0.27
CA LYS A 64 -14.09 -5.39 -0.29
C LYS A 64 -15.12 -5.97 0.68
N ALA A 65 -16.09 -5.13 1.05
CA ALA A 65 -17.26 -5.57 1.82
C ALA A 65 -18.03 -6.73 1.14
N ASP A 66 -17.96 -6.80 -0.19
CA ASP A 66 -18.56 -7.85 -1.02
C ASP A 66 -17.78 -9.18 -0.99
N LYS A 67 -16.75 -9.31 -0.14
CA LYS A 67 -15.79 -10.43 -0.09
C LYS A 67 -14.91 -10.58 -1.32
N SER A 68 -15.06 -9.73 -2.34
CA SER A 68 -14.13 -9.67 -3.48
C SER A 68 -12.74 -9.26 -2.97
N LYS A 69 -11.71 -9.94 -3.45
CA LYS A 69 -10.33 -9.59 -3.15
C LYS A 69 -9.85 -8.60 -4.20
N VAL A 70 -9.07 -7.63 -3.79
CA VAL A 70 -8.51 -6.62 -4.66
C VAL A 70 -7.01 -6.67 -4.49
N LYS A 71 -6.31 -6.73 -5.62
CA LYS A 71 -4.86 -6.75 -5.67
C LYS A 71 -4.39 -5.60 -6.54
N LEU A 72 -3.71 -4.64 -5.94
CA LEU A 72 -3.08 -3.52 -6.62
C LEU A 72 -1.58 -3.82 -6.74
N THR A 73 -1.10 -3.95 -7.96
CA THR A 73 0.32 -4.11 -8.27
C THR A 73 0.86 -2.78 -8.77
N VAL A 74 1.82 -2.20 -8.04
CA VAL A 74 2.50 -0.97 -8.40
C VAL A 74 3.86 -1.35 -9.00
N SER A 75 4.09 -0.98 -10.26
CA SER A 75 5.37 -1.23 -10.93
C SER A 75 6.52 -0.51 -10.24
N GLU A 76 7.73 -1.06 -10.37
CA GLU A 76 8.94 -0.47 -9.78
C GLU A 76 9.21 0.96 -10.24
N ASP A 77 8.99 1.23 -11.52
CA ASP A 77 9.15 2.54 -12.14
C ASP A 77 8.00 3.51 -11.83
N LEU A 78 7.01 3.11 -11.00
CA LEU A 78 5.83 3.89 -10.62
C LEU A 78 4.98 4.41 -11.80
N SER A 79 5.34 4.02 -13.01
CA SER A 79 4.73 4.49 -14.26
C SER A 79 3.42 3.77 -14.55
N THR A 80 3.23 2.60 -13.96
CA THR A 80 2.07 1.73 -14.19
C THR A 80 1.58 1.17 -12.86
N THR A 81 0.26 1.16 -12.71
CA THR A 81 -0.45 0.53 -11.59
C THR A 81 -1.53 -0.38 -12.13
N THR A 82 -1.55 -1.63 -11.71
CA THR A 82 -2.52 -2.64 -12.16
C THR A 82 -3.40 -3.01 -10.99
N LEU A 83 -4.70 -2.72 -11.10
CA LEU A 83 -5.71 -3.10 -10.12
C LEU A 83 -6.48 -4.32 -10.64
N GLU A 84 -6.36 -5.44 -9.96
CA GLU A 84 -7.10 -6.68 -10.23
C GLU A 84 -8.14 -6.92 -9.13
N VAL A 85 -9.34 -7.35 -9.52
CA VAL A 85 -10.40 -7.76 -8.59
C VAL A 85 -10.69 -9.25 -8.83
N LEU A 86 -10.65 -10.03 -7.75
CA LEU A 86 -10.81 -11.48 -7.69
C LEU A 86 -12.08 -11.87 -6.92
#